data_AF-A0A2E9GLM3-F1
#
_entry.id   AF-A0A2E9GLM3-F1
#
_cell.length_a   1.000
_cell.length_b   1.000
_cell.length_c   1.000
_cell.angle_alpha   90.00
_cell.angle_beta   90.00
_cell.angle_gamma   90.00
#
_symmetry.space_group_name_H-M   'P 1'
#
loop_
_entity.id
_entity.type
_entity.pdbx_description
1 polymer ?
#
loop_
_entity_poly.entity_id
_entity_poly.type
_entity_poly.pdbx_seq_one_letter_code
_entity_poly.pdbx_strand_id
1 'polypeptide(L)' 'MLYSLAPLGTTELDAVQKLEKRLGKRVLALKSVDIEFDELSEDEIDAIQKLEIELGLVIVAVR' A
#
# COMPACT_ATOMS: atom_id res chain seq x y z
N MET A 1 -11.08 -0.31 -0.31
CA MET A 1 -10.12 0.49 -1.11
C MET A 1 -8.80 0.51 -0.36
N LEU A 2 -7.78 -0.18 -0.89
CA LEU A 2 -6.42 -0.13 -0.34
C LEU A 2 -5.65 0.99 -1.05
N TYR A 3 -4.83 1.70 -0.29
CA TYR A 3 -4.00 2.78 -0.77
C TYR A 3 -2.56 2.49 -0.41
N SER A 4 -1.68 2.56 -1.39
CA SER A 4 -0.23 2.42 -1.20
C SER A 4 0.46 3.77 -1.40
N LEU A 5 1.70 3.87 -0.93
CA LEU A 5 2.53 5.04 -1.22
C LEU A 5 2.69 5.16 -2.74
N ALA A 6 2.31 6.32 -3.27
CA ALA A 6 2.43 6.58 -4.69
C ALA A 6 3.92 6.69 -5.06
N PRO A 7 4.43 5.91 -6.03
CA PRO A 7 5.73 6.21 -6.61
C PRO A 7 5.61 7.55 -7.36
N LEU A 8 6.38 8.55 -6.93
CA LEU A 8 6.36 9.87 -7.52
C LEU A 8 7.55 10.04 -8.48
N GLY A 9 7.26 10.44 -9.72
CA GLY A 9 8.25 10.96 -10.63
C GLY A 9 8.64 12.40 -10.25
N THR A 10 9.55 12.98 -11.02
CA THR A 10 10.07 14.34 -10.76
C THR A 10 8.97 15.40 -10.80
N THR A 11 8.01 15.26 -11.72
CA THR A 11 6.92 16.22 -11.90
C THR A 11 5.92 16.15 -10.74
N GLU A 12 5.50 14.95 -10.35
CA GLU A 12 4.57 14.75 -9.24
C GLU A 12 5.20 15.17 -7.91
N LEU A 13 6.48 14.87 -7.72
CA LEU A 13 7.21 15.26 -6.51
C LEU A 13 7.30 16.79 -6.36
N ASP A 14 7.61 17.52 -7.44
CA ASP A 14 7.67 18.99 -7.40
C ASP A 14 6.30 19.59 -7.07
N ALA A 15 5.22 19.04 -7.64
CA ALA A 15 3.86 19.48 -7.32
C ALA A 15 3.50 19.25 -5.85
N VAL A 16 3.82 18.08 -5.30
CA VAL A 16 3.60 17.75 -3.87
C VAL A 16 4.41 18.69 -2.97
N GLN A 17 5.68 18.93 -3.28
CA GLN A 17 6.52 19.83 -2.49
C GLN A 17 6.04 21.29 -2.52
N LYS A 18 5.56 21.78 -3.68
CA LYS A 18 4.93 23.11 -3.78
C LYS A 18 3.70 23.21 -2.88
N LEU A 19 2.90 22.15 -2.83
CA LEU A 19 1.75 22.07 -1.93
C LEU A 19 2.18 22.10 -0.46
N GLU A 20 3.17 21.29 -0.08
CA GLU A 20 3.69 21.26 1.30
C GLU A 20 4.18 22.64 1.76
N LYS A 21 4.95 23.33 0.91
CA LYS A 21 5.44 24.69 1.20
C LYS A 21 4.29 25.68 1.39
N ARG A 22 3.25 25.61 0.56
CA ARG A 22 2.07 26.47 0.67
C ARG A 22 1.26 26.21 1.93
N LEU A 23 1.16 24.95 2.36
CA LEU A 23 0.38 24.57 3.53
C LEU A 23 1.17 24.68 4.84
N GLY A 24 2.51 24.66 4.78
CA GLY A 24 3.37 24.54 5.96
C GLY A 24 3.19 23.19 6.68
N LYS A 25 2.78 22.15 5.95
CA LYS A 25 2.50 20.80 6.45
C LYS A 25 3.13 19.75 5.54
N ARG A 26 3.42 18.58 6.12
CA ARG A 26 3.85 17.41 5.37
C ARG A 26 2.64 16.62 4.91
N VAL A 27 2.67 16.10 3.69
CA VAL A 27 1.59 15.29 3.13
C VAL A 27 2.13 13.97 2.58
N LEU A 28 1.31 12.93 2.60
CA LEU A 28 1.60 11.66 1.96
C LEU A 28 0.80 11.56 0.67
N ALA A 29 1.50 11.30 -0.43
CA ALA A 29 0.85 10.98 -1.70
C ALA A 29 0.54 9.48 -1.71
N LEU A 30 -0.75 9.16 -1.75
CA LEU A 30 -1.23 7.79 -1.83
C LEU A 30 -1.88 7.55 -3.19
N LYS A 31 -1.66 6.36 -3.75
CA LYS A 31 -2.36 5.89 -4.94
C LYS A 31 -3.34 4.80 -4.55
N SER A 32 -4.56 4.86 -5.08
CA SER A 32 -5.50 3.75 -4.95
C SER A 32 -4.92 2.54 -5.67
N VAL A 33 -4.85 1.42 -4.96
CA VAL A 33 -4.58 0.13 -5.57
C VAL A 33 -5.93 -0.48 -5.86
N ASP A 34 -6.18 -0.74 -7.14
CA ASP A 34 -7.33 -1.58 -7.51
C ASP A 34 -6.95 -3.00 -7.11
N ILE A 35 -7.81 -3.62 -6.30
CA ILE A 35 -7.53 -4.92 -5.70
C ILE A 35 -8.79 -5.77 -5.77
N GLU A 36 -8.61 -6.96 -6.30
CA GLU A 36 -9.59 -8.03 -6.18
C GLU A 36 -9.04 -9.08 -5.22
N PHE A 37 -9.90 -9.63 -4.36
CA PHE A 37 -9.47 -10.76 -3.53
C PHE A 37 -9.17 -11.94 -4.44
N ASP A 38 -7.97 -12.50 -4.31
CA ASP A 38 -7.63 -13.71 -5.05
C ASP A 38 -8.18 -14.94 -4.30
N GLU A 39 -8.60 -15.95 -5.06
CA GLU A 39 -8.99 -17.22 -4.48
C GLU A 39 -7.73 -17.98 -4.09
N LEU A 40 -7.61 -18.33 -2.82
CA LEU A 40 -6.49 -19.11 -2.30
C LEU A 40 -6.91 -20.57 -2.10
N SER A 41 -6.00 -21.47 -2.42
CA SER A 41 -6.09 -22.87 -1.99
C SER A 41 -5.83 -23.00 -0.48
N GLU A 42 -6.24 -24.14 0.11
CA GLU A 42 -5.99 -24.42 1.54
C GLU A 42 -4.49 -24.39 1.88
N ASP A 43 -3.64 -24.93 1.01
CA ASP A 43 -2.18 -24.92 1.19
C ASP A 43 -1.60 -23.49 1.23
N GLU A 44 -2.12 -22.58 0.39
CA GLU A 44 -1.69 -21.18 0.36
C GLU A 44 -2.18 -20.41 1.60
N ILE A 45 -3.40 -20.70 2.06
CA ILE A 45 -3.94 -20.13 3.31
C ILE A 45 -3.07 -20.56 4.50
N ASP A 46 -2.73 -21.84 4.60
CA ASP A 46 -1.88 -22.38 5.67
C ASP A 46 -0.49 -21.75 5.67
N ALA A 47 0.08 -21.51 4.48
CA ALA A 47 1.38 -20.84 4.34
C ALA A 47 1.32 -19.38 4.81
N ILE A 48 0.27 -18.64 4.42
CA ILE A 48 0.06 -17.25 4.85
C ILE A 48 -0.11 -17.16 6.37
N GLN A 49 -0.95 -18.01 6.96
CA GLN A 49 -1.22 -17.98 8.40
C GLN A 49 0.03 -18.27 9.24
N LYS A 50 0.88 -19.22 8.81
CA LYS A 50 2.16 -19.48 9.49
C LYS A 50 3.05 -18.24 9.49
N LEU A 51 3.13 -17.54 8.36
CA LEU A 51 3.93 -16.34 8.21
C LEU A 51 3.37 -15.15 9.02
N GLU A 52 2.05 -15.01 9.08
CA GLU A 52 1.38 -14.01 9.93
C GLU A 52 1.75 -14.17 11.40
N ILE A 53 1.75 -15.41 11.91
CA ILE A 53 2.12 -15.73 13.29
C ILE A 53 3.60 -15.43 13.53
N GLU A 54 4.48 -15.84 12.61
CA GLU A 54 5.92 -15.61 12.72
C GLU A 54 6.27 -14.12 12.79
N LEU A 55 5.63 -13.31 11.95
CA LEU A 55 5.95 -11.88 11.81
C LEU A 55 5.10 -10.96 12.69
N GLY A 56 4.01 -11.45 13.28
CA GLY A 56 3.04 -10.64 14.02
C GLY A 56 2.30 -9.64 13.12
N LEU A 57 2.04 -10.04 11.87
CA LEU A 57 1.40 -9.21 10.84
C LEU A 57 0.08 -9.82 10.40
N VAL A 58 -0.76 -9.01 9.74
CA VAL A 58 -1.90 -9.49 8.97
C VAL A 58 -1.55 -9.36 7.49
N ILE A 59 -1.69 -10.46 6.75
CA ILE A 59 -1.33 -10.60 5.34
C ILE A 59 -2.60 -10.89 4.55
N VAL A 60 -2.88 -10.05 3.56
CA VAL A 60 -4.06 -10.19 2.71
C VAL A 60 -3.58 -10.45 1.28
N ALA A 61 -3.98 -11.58 0.72
CA ALA A 61 -3.76 -11.86 -0.70
C ALA A 61 -4.72 -11.03 -1.56
N VAL A 62 -4.17 -10.32 -2.52
CA VAL A 62 -4.89 -9.47 -3.48
C VAL A 62 -4.28 -9.65 -4.86
N ARG A 63 -5.09 -9.49 -5.90
CA ARG A 63 -4.68 -9.44 -7.31
C ARG A 63 -4.46 -8.00 -7.79
#